data_AF-A0A7S3A5N5-F1
#
_entry.id   AF-A0A7S3A5N5-F1
#
_cell.length_a   1.000
_cell.length_b   1.000
_cell.length_c   1.000
_cell.angle_alpha   90.00
_cell.angle_beta   90.00
_cell.angle_gamma   90.00
#
_symmetry.space_group_name_H-M   'P 1'
#
loop_
_entity.id
_entity.type
_entity.pdbx_description
1 polymer ?
#
loop_
_entity_poly.entity_id
_entity_poly.type
_entity_poly.pdbx_seq_one_letter_code
_entity_poly.pdbx_strand_id
1 'polypeptide(L)'
;METLEVRAPKSSFANGSSAKLVKWLVREGEEVDEGTRIATVEKANASKLDVLAPRCGTMVGVGVKIGEELKENVPICSIQFCTHAVIFGGLCTICGRDLSMVHFSQDVPSAQRVNVAYESGLVVSRDEARRTETDKARHLLDRRLLSLVLDLDHTLLHATDDPRAKAALIMDDQSPQTPGTPMLSPAHHRGIHQLVLDGKSFFVKLRPGLGNFLRRMKKKFELHIYTMGTRPYADSIAAIIDPERTLFGERLTSRDDFEEGSLNQKNLRRVFPCDDTMVLIVDDREDVWLEDRSSRMPNLIKARPYHFFKGLHEAYDRTSKAPIETGGGGLAKKKAIPSEEKPVPSKAAGDSTSTKENHNLENSPSDPPAKGVHEYAKSCPEASEAANPSTEEKKTPEALKINREERDIPQSGREGNRSRPSGIKFLAKQIRLVADKRTALRLLVLP
;
A
#
# COMPACT_ATOMS: atom_id res chain seq x y z
N MET A 1 21.52 -1.65 -2.71
CA MET A 1 22.86 -1.67 -2.09
C MET A 1 23.47 -0.29 -2.26
N GLU A 2 24.12 0.22 -1.22
CA GLU A 2 24.89 1.47 -1.26
C GLU A 2 26.31 1.21 -0.77
N THR A 3 27.22 2.13 -1.03
CA THR A 3 28.63 2.01 -0.63
C THR A 3 29.00 3.15 0.31
N LEU A 4 29.58 2.80 1.46
CA LEU A 4 30.09 3.73 2.45
C LEU A 4 31.61 3.69 2.46
N GLU A 5 32.23 4.85 2.32
CA GLU A 5 33.66 5.02 2.52
C GLU A 5 34.00 5.05 4.02
N VAL A 6 34.87 4.15 4.46
CA VAL A 6 35.37 4.11 5.84
C VAL A 6 36.66 4.91 5.94
N ARG A 7 36.79 5.68 7.02
CA ARG A 7 37.94 6.56 7.29
C ARG A 7 38.59 6.15 8.60
N ALA A 8 39.90 6.38 8.71
CA ALA A 8 40.58 6.20 9.99
C ALA A 8 40.02 7.18 11.05
N PRO A 9 39.94 6.78 12.33
CA PRO A 9 39.44 7.64 13.39
C PRO A 9 40.22 8.96 13.46
N LYS A 10 39.54 10.09 13.76
CA LYS A 10 40.20 11.40 13.91
C LYS A 10 41.30 11.40 14.97
N SER A 11 41.14 10.59 16.02
CA SER A 11 42.13 10.41 17.07
C SER A 11 43.45 9.79 16.59
N SER A 12 43.50 9.27 15.37
CA SER A 12 44.72 8.79 14.72
C SER A 12 45.68 9.92 14.29
N PHE A 13 45.20 11.16 14.17
CA PHE A 13 45.92 12.27 13.50
C PHE A 13 46.22 13.48 14.42
N ALA A 14 46.62 13.24 15.68
CA ALA A 14 46.83 14.33 16.66
C ALA A 14 47.80 15.42 16.13
N ASN A 15 47.39 16.69 16.16
CA ASN A 15 48.19 17.86 15.73
C ASN A 15 48.70 17.83 14.27
N GLY A 16 47.93 17.28 13.33
CA GLY A 16 48.32 17.24 11.91
C GLY A 16 49.38 16.18 11.59
N SER A 17 49.60 15.24 12.50
CA SER A 17 50.47 14.08 12.26
C SER A 17 49.79 13.03 11.38
N SER A 18 50.61 12.27 10.67
CA SER A 18 50.18 11.16 9.82
C SER A 18 50.00 9.86 10.60
N ALA A 19 49.12 8.99 10.11
CA ALA A 19 48.95 7.63 10.62
C ALA A 19 49.39 6.63 9.54
N LYS A 20 49.91 5.47 9.91
CA LYS A 20 50.27 4.41 8.95
C LYS A 20 49.34 3.22 9.10
N LEU A 21 48.91 2.66 7.98
CA LEU A 21 48.14 1.43 8.01
C LEU A 21 49.06 0.25 8.30
N VAL A 22 48.85 -0.44 9.42
CA VAL A 22 49.72 -1.55 9.85
C VAL A 22 49.20 -2.89 9.35
N LYS A 23 47.89 -3.10 9.42
CA LYS A 23 47.30 -4.40 9.14
C LYS A 23 45.84 -4.29 8.71
N TRP A 24 45.47 -5.04 7.69
CA TRP A 24 44.07 -5.37 7.39
C TRP A 24 43.65 -6.61 8.20
N LEU A 25 42.50 -6.51 8.86
CA LEU A 25 41.91 -7.60 9.64
C LEU A 25 40.79 -8.32 8.87
N VAL A 26 40.25 -7.65 7.85
CA VAL A 26 39.20 -8.16 6.95
C VAL A 26 39.72 -8.08 5.52
N ARG A 27 39.29 -8.98 4.64
CA ARG A 27 39.65 -9.01 3.22
C ARG A 27 38.53 -8.48 2.33
N GLU A 28 38.89 -8.02 1.13
CA GLU A 28 37.89 -7.67 0.12
C GLU A 28 37.03 -8.90 -0.21
N GLY A 29 35.71 -8.71 -0.24
CA GLY A 29 34.70 -9.76 -0.35
C GLY A 29 34.20 -10.32 0.97
N GLU A 30 34.82 -10.03 2.11
CA GLU A 30 34.36 -10.53 3.42
C GLU A 30 33.24 -9.66 4.00
N GLU A 31 32.29 -10.31 4.69
CA GLU A 31 31.23 -9.65 5.43
C GLU A 31 31.71 -9.21 6.81
N VAL A 32 31.21 -8.05 7.24
CA VAL A 32 31.49 -7.45 8.54
C VAL A 32 30.20 -7.02 9.20
N ASP A 33 30.14 -7.15 10.52
CA ASP A 33 29.10 -6.55 11.35
C ASP A 33 29.54 -5.18 11.88
N GLU A 34 28.58 -4.35 12.28
CA GLU A 34 28.85 -3.07 12.94
C GLU A 34 29.76 -3.27 14.16
N GLY A 35 30.79 -2.44 14.28
CA GLY A 35 31.78 -2.52 15.34
C GLY A 35 32.89 -3.55 15.12
N THR A 36 32.84 -4.34 14.04
CA THR A 36 33.89 -5.29 13.69
C THR A 36 35.19 -4.56 13.37
N ARG A 37 36.33 -5.03 13.88
CA ARG A 37 37.64 -4.44 13.60
C ARG A 37 38.07 -4.79 12.18
N ILE A 38 38.19 -3.79 11.31
CA ILE A 38 38.51 -3.98 9.89
C ILE A 38 40.00 -3.75 9.58
N ALA A 39 40.65 -2.89 10.35
CA ALA A 39 42.07 -2.55 10.17
C ALA A 39 42.69 -2.04 11.47
N THR A 40 44.01 -2.08 11.54
CA THR A 40 44.77 -1.44 12.62
C THR A 40 45.70 -0.39 12.00
N VAL A 41 45.63 0.83 12.53
CA VAL A 41 46.51 1.95 12.16
C VAL A 41 47.46 2.27 13.31
N GLU A 42 48.64 2.78 12.99
CA GLU A 42 49.65 3.23 13.95
C GLU A 42 49.86 4.72 13.80
N LYS A 43 49.82 5.43 14.93
CA LYS A 43 50.05 6.88 14.99
C LYS A 43 51.54 7.18 14.99
N ALA A 44 51.90 8.45 14.75
CA ALA A 44 53.29 8.92 14.80
C ALA A 44 53.99 8.65 16.15
N ASN A 45 53.25 8.51 17.26
CA ASN A 45 53.80 8.15 18.58
C ASN A 45 53.90 6.63 18.82
N ALA A 46 53.83 5.81 17.77
CA ALA A 46 53.83 4.34 17.80
C ALA A 46 52.63 3.69 18.53
N SER A 47 51.59 4.45 18.88
CA SER A 47 50.35 3.88 19.44
C SER A 47 49.47 3.28 18.33
N LYS A 48 48.89 2.11 18.57
CA LYS A 48 48.00 1.41 17.64
C LYS A 48 46.53 1.72 17.95
N LEU A 49 45.73 1.87 16.91
CA LEU A 49 44.29 2.09 17.00
C LEU A 49 43.57 1.22 15.97
N ASP A 50 42.48 0.58 16.38
CA ASP A 50 41.66 -0.21 15.48
C ASP A 50 40.62 0.69 14.78
N VAL A 51 40.48 0.46 13.47
CA VAL A 51 39.38 1.01 12.67
C VAL A 51 38.23 0.02 12.73
N LEU A 52 37.06 0.50 13.13
CA LEU A 52 35.86 -0.30 13.25
C LEU A 52 34.96 -0.12 12.03
N ALA A 53 34.27 -1.18 11.63
CA ALA A 53 33.21 -1.12 10.65
C ALA A 53 32.07 -0.25 11.20
N PRO A 54 31.70 0.85 10.52
CA PRO A 54 30.63 1.74 10.98
C PRO A 54 29.24 1.13 10.83
N ARG A 55 29.10 0.01 10.10
CA ARG A 55 27.83 -0.68 9.85
C ARG A 55 28.08 -2.07 9.26
N CYS A 56 27.06 -2.92 9.26
CA CYS A 56 27.10 -4.21 8.60
C CYS A 56 27.16 -4.08 7.06
N GLY A 57 27.90 -4.98 6.41
CA GLY A 57 28.04 -5.03 4.95
C GLY A 57 29.22 -5.89 4.49
N THR A 58 29.56 -5.79 3.21
CA THR A 58 30.69 -6.49 2.59
C THR A 58 31.78 -5.50 2.24
N MET A 59 33.04 -5.81 2.53
CA MET A 59 34.16 -4.95 2.13
C MET A 59 34.40 -5.09 0.62
N VAL A 60 34.20 -4.03 -0.17
CA VAL A 60 34.24 -4.08 -1.65
C VAL A 60 35.37 -3.27 -2.27
N GLY A 61 36.17 -2.58 -1.48
CA GLY A 61 37.32 -1.86 -2.01
C GLY A 61 38.31 -1.53 -0.92
N VAL A 62 39.58 -1.92 -1.13
CA VAL A 62 40.70 -1.55 -0.27
C VAL A 62 41.53 -0.50 -0.98
N GLY A 63 41.48 0.73 -0.50
CA GLY A 63 42.09 1.89 -1.17
C GLY A 63 43.54 2.16 -0.76
N VAL A 64 44.07 1.43 0.22
CA VAL A 64 45.36 1.74 0.87
C VAL A 64 46.18 0.47 1.11
N LYS A 65 47.48 0.52 0.78
CA LYS A 65 48.42 -0.59 1.02
C LYS A 65 48.96 -0.58 2.45
N ILE A 66 49.32 -1.74 2.96
CA ILE A 66 50.00 -1.86 4.25
C ILE A 66 51.32 -1.05 4.20
N GLY A 67 51.56 -0.26 5.23
CA GLY A 67 52.71 0.63 5.37
C GLY A 67 52.52 2.03 4.78
N GLU A 68 51.42 2.27 4.06
CA GLU A 68 51.11 3.56 3.45
C GLU A 68 50.66 4.59 4.51
N GLU A 69 51.01 5.85 4.25
CA GLU A 69 50.76 6.97 5.13
C GLU A 69 49.37 7.59 4.85
N LEU A 70 48.49 7.48 5.83
CA LEU A 70 47.14 8.00 5.83
C LEU A 70 47.13 9.48 6.17
N LYS A 71 46.25 10.22 5.49
CA LYS A 71 45.90 11.60 5.83
C LYS A 71 44.52 11.64 6.47
N GLU A 72 44.27 12.67 7.27
CA GLU A 72 42.96 12.88 7.87
C GLU A 72 41.87 13.00 6.80
N ASN A 73 40.71 12.39 7.05
CA ASN A 73 39.53 12.37 6.16
C ASN A 73 39.71 11.64 4.81
N VAL A 74 40.83 10.97 4.56
CA VAL A 74 41.00 10.13 3.38
C VAL A 74 40.35 8.75 3.62
N PRO A 75 39.52 8.26 2.69
CA PRO A 75 38.91 6.95 2.81
C PRO A 75 39.95 5.84 2.65
N ILE A 76 39.88 4.82 3.51
CA ILE A 76 40.82 3.69 3.54
C ILE A 76 40.25 2.44 2.85
N CYS A 77 38.94 2.25 2.97
CA CYS A 77 38.21 1.17 2.31
C CYS A 77 36.75 1.57 2.08
N SER A 78 36.04 0.74 1.32
CA SER A 78 34.63 0.89 1.03
C SER A 78 33.85 -0.35 1.49
N ILE A 79 32.77 -0.13 2.21
CA ILE A 79 31.83 -1.18 2.63
C ILE A 79 30.54 -1.00 1.84
N GLN A 80 30.15 -2.03 1.09
CA GLN A 80 28.84 -2.10 0.46
C GLN A 80 27.83 -2.66 1.45
N PHE A 81 26.68 -2.02 1.59
CA PHE A 81 25.67 -2.41 2.57
C PHE A 81 24.25 -2.39 1.99
N CYS A 82 23.37 -3.13 2.65
CA CYS A 82 21.94 -3.11 2.34
C CYS A 82 21.26 -1.97 3.09
N THR A 83 20.51 -1.14 2.36
CA THR A 83 19.67 -0.05 2.92
C THR A 83 18.34 -0.55 3.46
N HIS A 84 18.01 -1.83 3.24
CA HIS A 84 16.72 -2.43 3.63
C HIS A 84 15.50 -1.66 3.10
N ALA A 85 15.64 -1.11 1.88
CA ALA A 85 14.63 -0.24 1.28
C ALA A 85 13.30 -0.92 0.94
N VAL A 86 13.28 -2.25 0.83
CA VAL A 86 12.09 -3.07 0.56
C VAL A 86 12.11 -4.29 1.48
N ILE A 87 11.01 -4.47 2.21
CA ILE A 87 10.82 -5.49 3.25
C ILE A 87 9.49 -6.17 2.99
N PHE A 88 9.49 -7.50 2.93
CA PHE A 88 8.29 -8.30 2.76
C PHE A 88 8.19 -9.35 3.86
N GLY A 89 7.08 -9.36 4.59
CA GLY A 89 6.85 -10.32 5.68
C GLY A 89 7.90 -10.24 6.79
N GLY A 90 8.45 -9.05 7.03
CA GLY A 90 9.53 -8.83 7.99
C GLY A 90 10.94 -9.10 7.44
N LEU A 91 11.09 -9.69 6.24
CA LEU A 91 12.40 -9.98 5.65
C LEU A 91 12.80 -8.93 4.61
N CYS A 92 14.08 -8.54 4.58
CA CYS A 92 14.58 -7.73 3.49
C CYS A 92 14.64 -8.54 2.19
N THR A 93 14.08 -8.02 1.11
CA THR A 93 14.04 -8.71 -0.18
C THR A 93 15.38 -8.73 -0.92
N ILE A 94 16.36 -7.96 -0.45
CA ILE A 94 17.69 -7.84 -1.07
C ILE A 94 18.72 -8.71 -0.34
N CYS A 95 18.80 -8.60 0.99
CA CYS A 95 19.80 -9.33 1.78
C CYS A 95 19.23 -10.50 2.58
N GLY A 96 17.92 -10.72 2.58
CA GLY A 96 17.27 -11.81 3.31
C GLY A 96 17.22 -11.65 4.83
N ARG A 97 17.79 -10.57 5.38
CA ARG A 97 17.83 -10.32 6.84
C ARG A 97 16.43 -10.16 7.41
N ASP A 98 16.20 -10.79 8.56
CA ASP A 98 14.98 -10.61 9.34
C ASP A 98 15.00 -9.27 10.09
N LEU A 99 13.99 -8.45 9.81
CA LEU A 99 13.75 -7.12 10.35
C LEU A 99 12.50 -7.07 11.22
N SER A 100 11.84 -8.21 11.48
CA SER A 100 10.63 -8.31 12.31
C SER A 100 10.87 -7.94 13.77
N MET A 101 12.02 -8.35 14.32
CA MET A 101 12.41 -8.07 15.71
C MET A 101 13.25 -6.80 15.86
N VAL A 102 13.54 -6.13 14.75
CA VAL A 102 14.48 -5.01 14.71
C VAL A 102 13.72 -3.72 14.98
N HIS A 103 13.19 -3.63 16.21
CA HIS A 103 12.42 -2.47 16.65
C HIS A 103 13.25 -1.19 16.76
N PHE A 104 14.59 -1.22 16.76
CA PHE A 104 15.41 -0.01 16.94
C PHE A 104 16.83 -0.09 16.33
N SER A 105 17.02 -0.44 15.05
CA SER A 105 18.36 -0.32 14.43
C SER A 105 18.41 0.67 13.25
N GLN A 106 18.59 1.93 13.63
CA GLN A 106 19.60 2.87 13.16
C GLN A 106 19.75 3.32 11.69
N ASP A 107 19.10 2.75 10.67
CA ASP A 107 19.33 3.25 9.29
C ASP A 107 18.19 4.03 8.64
N VAL A 108 16.94 3.82 9.07
CA VAL A 108 15.77 4.52 8.54
C VAL A 108 14.78 4.72 9.70
N PRO A 109 14.55 5.95 10.18
CA PRO A 109 13.53 6.21 11.20
C PRO A 109 12.19 5.59 10.81
N SER A 110 11.42 5.08 11.78
CA SER A 110 10.09 4.49 11.53
C SER A 110 9.18 5.39 10.67
N ALA A 111 9.29 6.73 10.84
CA ALA A 111 8.62 7.76 10.05
C ALA A 111 8.98 7.80 8.54
N GLN A 112 10.01 7.09 8.12
CA GLN A 112 10.46 6.97 6.73
C GLN A 112 10.10 5.61 6.12
N ARG A 113 9.33 4.77 6.81
CA ARG A 113 8.77 3.54 6.24
C ARG A 113 7.32 3.74 5.84
N VAL A 114 6.94 3.11 4.75
CA VAL A 114 5.62 3.23 4.14
C VAL A 114 5.10 1.83 3.86
N ASN A 115 3.92 1.51 4.42
CA ASN A 115 3.18 0.32 4.03
C ASN A 115 2.61 0.54 2.64
N VAL A 116 2.88 -0.38 1.72
CA VAL A 116 2.37 -0.28 0.35
C VAL A 116 0.95 -0.82 0.33
N ALA A 117 0.00 -0.06 -0.24
CA ALA A 117 -1.35 -0.58 -0.48
C ALA A 117 -1.31 -1.84 -1.38
N TYR A 118 -2.33 -2.68 -1.27
CA TYR A 118 -2.58 -3.87 -2.09
C TYR A 118 -1.75 -5.12 -1.74
N GLU A 119 -0.64 -4.97 -1.02
CA GLU A 119 0.22 -6.09 -0.61
C GLU A 119 0.46 -6.08 0.91
N SER A 120 -0.31 -6.90 1.63
CA SER A 120 -0.13 -7.07 3.08
C SER A 120 1.28 -7.57 3.40
N GLY A 121 1.97 -6.86 4.29
CA GLY A 121 3.33 -7.23 4.71
C GLY A 121 4.45 -6.65 3.84
N LEU A 122 4.15 -5.91 2.78
CA LEU A 122 5.15 -5.13 2.04
C LEU A 122 5.34 -3.74 2.67
N VAL A 123 6.58 -3.47 3.09
CA VAL A 123 7.01 -2.19 3.64
C VAL A 123 8.19 -1.69 2.83
N VAL A 124 8.11 -0.44 2.38
CA VAL A 124 9.18 0.21 1.62
C VAL A 124 9.68 1.45 2.32
N SER A 125 10.92 1.85 2.05
CA SER A 125 11.41 3.17 2.43
C SER A 125 10.66 4.26 1.67
N ARG A 126 10.55 5.45 2.27
CA ARG A 126 9.91 6.62 1.67
C ARG A 126 10.61 7.07 0.39
N ASP A 127 11.93 6.92 0.32
CA ASP A 127 12.69 7.23 -0.89
C ASP A 127 12.35 6.27 -2.04
N GLU A 128 12.24 4.97 -1.74
CA GLU A 128 11.86 3.97 -2.73
C GLU A 128 10.39 4.11 -3.16
N ALA A 129 9.48 4.39 -2.21
CA ALA A 129 8.09 4.73 -2.51
C ALA A 129 8.01 5.93 -3.47
N ARG A 130 8.77 6.99 -3.20
CA ARG A 130 8.81 8.19 -4.05
C ARG A 130 9.36 7.90 -5.44
N ARG A 131 10.41 7.08 -5.57
CA ARG A 131 10.94 6.66 -6.88
C ARG A 131 9.87 5.92 -7.67
N THR A 132 9.26 4.90 -7.07
CA THR A 132 8.20 4.10 -7.69
C THR A 132 7.01 4.98 -8.11
N GLU A 133 6.55 5.89 -7.25
CA GLU A 133 5.47 6.82 -7.59
C GLU A 133 5.84 7.79 -8.71
N THR A 134 7.07 8.31 -8.72
CA THR A 134 7.53 9.21 -9.79
C THR A 134 7.49 8.51 -11.14
N ASP A 135 7.90 7.24 -11.19
CA ASP A 135 7.87 6.45 -12.41
C ASP A 135 6.44 6.08 -12.83
N LYS A 136 5.57 5.74 -11.86
CA LYS A 136 4.12 5.57 -12.11
C LYS A 136 3.49 6.85 -12.67
N ALA A 137 3.77 8.02 -12.09
CA ALA A 137 3.26 9.31 -12.55
C ALA A 137 3.70 9.63 -13.98
N ARG A 138 4.97 9.35 -14.33
CA ARG A 138 5.48 9.47 -15.70
C ARG A 138 4.70 8.56 -16.65
N HIS A 139 4.54 7.28 -16.30
CA HIS A 139 3.81 6.31 -17.13
C HIS A 139 2.36 6.74 -17.37
N LEU A 140 1.66 7.21 -16.33
CA LEU A 140 0.30 7.74 -16.45
C LEU A 140 0.27 8.96 -17.40
N LEU A 141 1.20 9.91 -17.28
CA LEU A 141 1.24 11.09 -18.15
C LEU A 141 1.54 10.79 -19.61
N ASP A 142 2.38 9.79 -19.87
CA ASP A 142 2.69 9.35 -21.23
C ASP A 142 1.45 8.75 -21.90
N ARG A 143 0.66 8.00 -21.13
CA ARG A 143 -0.63 7.45 -21.57
C ARG A 143 -1.80 8.43 -21.45
N ARG A 144 -1.55 9.65 -20.96
CA ARG A 144 -2.56 10.67 -20.65
C ARG A 144 -3.67 10.14 -19.71
N LEU A 145 -3.30 9.33 -18.73
CA LEU A 145 -4.17 8.81 -17.67
C LEU A 145 -3.95 9.57 -16.35
N LEU A 146 -4.90 9.43 -15.43
CA LEU A 146 -4.79 9.79 -14.01
C LEU A 146 -5.17 8.58 -13.17
N SER A 147 -4.94 8.61 -11.87
CA SER A 147 -5.52 7.59 -10.97
C SER A 147 -6.92 8.03 -10.53
N LEU A 148 -7.85 7.08 -10.49
CA LEU A 148 -9.22 7.29 -9.99
C LEU A 148 -9.52 6.28 -8.89
N VAL A 149 -9.69 6.79 -7.67
CA VAL A 149 -10.11 6.02 -6.52
C VAL A 149 -11.63 6.05 -6.43
N LEU A 150 -12.24 4.87 -6.40
CA LEU A 150 -13.68 4.67 -6.34
C LEU A 150 -14.06 3.99 -5.03
N ASP A 151 -15.01 4.59 -4.32
CA ASP A 151 -15.73 3.92 -3.26
C ASP A 151 -16.77 2.91 -3.80
N LEU A 152 -17.27 1.99 -2.98
CA LEU A 152 -18.27 0.99 -3.37
C LEU A 152 -19.68 1.36 -2.89
N ASP A 153 -19.92 1.25 -1.58
CA ASP A 153 -21.23 1.33 -0.95
C ASP A 153 -21.81 2.73 -1.05
N HIS A 154 -23.04 2.86 -1.54
CA HIS A 154 -23.71 4.12 -1.90
C HIS A 154 -23.03 4.95 -3.00
N THR A 155 -21.86 4.56 -3.47
CA THR A 155 -21.20 5.19 -4.62
C THR A 155 -21.49 4.45 -5.92
N LEU A 156 -21.01 3.20 -6.06
CA LEU A 156 -21.16 2.35 -7.25
C LEU A 156 -22.27 1.31 -7.11
N LEU A 157 -22.69 1.00 -5.88
CA LEU A 157 -23.69 -0.02 -5.58
C LEU A 157 -24.42 0.29 -4.27
N HIS A 158 -25.44 -0.49 -3.95
CA HIS A 158 -26.08 -0.50 -2.64
C HIS A 158 -26.22 -1.95 -2.15
N ALA A 159 -25.81 -2.24 -0.92
CA ALA A 159 -25.86 -3.56 -0.32
C ALA A 159 -26.76 -3.61 0.92
N THR A 160 -27.51 -4.69 1.08
CA THR A 160 -28.36 -4.98 2.23
C THR A 160 -28.19 -6.44 2.64
N ASP A 161 -28.21 -6.73 3.93
CA ASP A 161 -28.27 -8.07 4.51
C ASP A 161 -29.70 -8.46 4.93
N ASP A 162 -30.68 -7.60 4.64
CA ASP A 162 -32.08 -7.83 4.97
C ASP A 162 -32.68 -8.93 4.09
N PRO A 163 -33.20 -10.03 4.68
CA PRO A 163 -33.78 -11.14 3.91
C PRO A 163 -34.95 -10.73 3.01
N ARG A 164 -35.65 -9.63 3.31
CA ARG A 164 -36.74 -9.10 2.49
C ARG A 164 -36.27 -8.70 1.08
N ALA A 165 -34.98 -8.38 0.91
CA ALA A 165 -34.40 -8.09 -0.39
C ALA A 165 -34.44 -9.29 -1.36
N LYS A 166 -34.59 -10.53 -0.84
CA LYS A 166 -34.83 -11.72 -1.66
C LYS A 166 -36.06 -11.58 -2.56
N ALA A 167 -37.10 -10.84 -2.13
CA ALA A 167 -38.27 -10.57 -2.95
C ALA A 167 -37.92 -9.82 -4.24
N ALA A 168 -36.89 -8.95 -4.23
CA ALA A 168 -36.42 -8.24 -5.41
C ALA A 168 -35.75 -9.15 -6.44
N LEU A 169 -35.25 -10.33 -6.03
CA LEU A 169 -34.78 -11.37 -6.94
C LEU A 169 -35.94 -12.15 -7.57
N ILE A 170 -37.02 -12.38 -6.80
CA ILE A 170 -38.17 -13.21 -7.22
C ILE A 170 -39.05 -12.45 -8.24
N MET A 171 -39.18 -11.13 -8.10
CA MET A 171 -39.92 -10.30 -9.07
C MET A 171 -39.31 -10.28 -10.48
N ASP A 172 -38.13 -10.88 -10.69
CA ASP A 172 -37.43 -10.98 -11.97
C ASP A 172 -37.84 -12.23 -12.78
N ASP A 173 -38.48 -13.22 -12.15
CA ASP A 173 -38.85 -14.52 -12.76
C ASP A 173 -40.08 -14.44 -13.69
N GLN A 174 -40.74 -13.28 -13.77
CA GLN A 174 -41.99 -13.07 -14.53
C GLN A 174 -41.78 -12.33 -15.87
N SER A 175 -40.54 -12.11 -16.32
CA SER A 175 -40.27 -11.48 -17.63
C SER A 175 -40.44 -12.51 -18.77
N PRO A 176 -41.16 -12.19 -19.86
CA PRO A 176 -41.33 -13.12 -20.99
C PRO A 176 -39.97 -13.44 -21.62
N GLN A 177 -39.64 -14.74 -21.69
CA GLN A 177 -38.38 -15.22 -22.24
C GLN A 177 -38.36 -15.06 -23.77
N THR A 178 -37.34 -14.41 -24.31
CA THR A 178 -37.02 -14.43 -25.75
C THR A 178 -36.18 -15.67 -26.07
N PRO A 179 -36.58 -16.56 -26.99
CA PRO A 179 -35.80 -17.75 -27.35
C PRO A 179 -34.48 -17.36 -28.02
N GLY A 180 -33.34 -17.83 -27.50
CA GLY A 180 -32.03 -17.75 -28.18
C GLY A 180 -30.88 -17.07 -27.42
N THR A 181 -31.13 -16.45 -26.27
CA THR A 181 -30.07 -15.87 -25.42
C THR A 181 -29.51 -16.90 -24.43
N PRO A 182 -28.16 -17.02 -24.28
CA PRO A 182 -27.56 -17.96 -23.33
C PRO A 182 -27.96 -17.61 -21.87
N MET A 183 -28.27 -18.65 -21.09
CA MET A 183 -28.77 -18.54 -19.71
C MET A 183 -27.74 -17.92 -18.76
N LEU A 184 -27.82 -16.61 -18.55
CA LEU A 184 -27.44 -16.00 -17.28
C LEU A 184 -28.69 -15.95 -16.41
N SER A 185 -28.59 -16.27 -15.11
CA SER A 185 -29.77 -16.32 -14.23
C SER A 185 -30.54 -14.98 -14.26
N PRO A 186 -31.89 -15.00 -14.27
CA PRO A 186 -32.72 -13.80 -14.49
C PRO A 186 -32.30 -12.58 -13.66
N ALA A 187 -31.95 -12.79 -12.38
CA ALA A 187 -31.48 -11.78 -11.41
C ALA A 187 -30.37 -10.83 -11.92
N HIS A 188 -29.52 -11.30 -12.85
CA HIS A 188 -28.44 -10.50 -13.42
C HIS A 188 -28.95 -9.38 -14.35
N HIS A 189 -30.17 -9.48 -14.90
CA HIS A 189 -30.68 -8.52 -15.90
C HIS A 189 -30.95 -7.13 -15.32
N ARG A 190 -31.19 -7.03 -14.01
CA ARG A 190 -31.32 -5.74 -13.32
C ARG A 190 -30.09 -5.39 -12.49
N GLY A 191 -29.01 -6.16 -12.52
CA GLY A 191 -27.81 -5.92 -11.71
C GLY A 191 -28.06 -6.08 -10.21
N ILE A 192 -28.92 -7.04 -9.81
CA ILE A 192 -29.05 -7.47 -8.41
C ILE A 192 -28.31 -8.80 -8.27
N HIS A 193 -27.45 -8.89 -7.27
CA HIS A 193 -26.62 -10.07 -7.01
C HIS A 193 -26.81 -10.51 -5.57
N GLN A 194 -26.86 -11.82 -5.35
CA GLN A 194 -26.82 -12.40 -4.00
C GLN A 194 -25.39 -12.88 -3.72
N LEU A 195 -24.86 -12.51 -2.57
CA LEU A 195 -23.58 -12.97 -2.04
C LEU A 195 -23.83 -13.75 -0.75
N VAL A 196 -22.99 -14.74 -0.48
CA VAL A 196 -22.96 -15.44 0.81
C VAL A 196 -21.58 -15.28 1.40
N LEU A 197 -21.48 -14.55 2.50
CA LEU A 197 -20.24 -14.28 3.22
C LEU A 197 -20.41 -14.73 4.67
N ASP A 198 -19.53 -15.59 5.16
CA ASP A 198 -19.58 -16.14 6.53
C ASP A 198 -20.96 -16.69 6.92
N GLY A 199 -21.63 -17.38 5.98
CA GLY A 199 -22.98 -17.94 6.17
C GLY A 199 -24.13 -16.93 6.17
N LYS A 200 -23.84 -15.63 6.00
CA LYS A 200 -24.84 -14.56 5.89
C LYS A 200 -25.10 -14.20 4.43
N SER A 201 -26.36 -14.02 4.07
CA SER A 201 -26.76 -13.57 2.73
C SER A 201 -26.74 -12.04 2.64
N PHE A 202 -26.12 -11.53 1.59
CA PHE A 202 -26.13 -10.13 1.21
C PHE A 202 -26.73 -9.99 -0.17
N PHE A 203 -27.47 -8.90 -0.39
CA PHE A 203 -28.05 -8.55 -1.68
C PHE A 203 -27.46 -7.22 -2.13
N VAL A 204 -26.89 -7.22 -3.32
CA VAL A 204 -26.16 -6.09 -3.89
C VAL A 204 -26.88 -5.62 -5.13
N LYS A 205 -27.18 -4.33 -5.19
CA LYS A 205 -27.67 -3.67 -6.39
C LYS A 205 -26.58 -2.80 -6.98
N LEU A 206 -26.15 -3.08 -8.21
CA LEU A 206 -25.25 -2.21 -8.95
C LEU A 206 -25.97 -0.91 -9.36
N ARG A 207 -25.27 0.22 -9.28
CA ARG A 207 -25.79 1.50 -9.76
C ARG A 207 -26.03 1.43 -11.27
N PRO A 208 -27.19 1.91 -11.77
CA PRO A 208 -27.50 1.85 -13.20
C PRO A 208 -26.40 2.49 -14.05
N GLY A 209 -26.00 1.79 -15.11
CA GLY A 209 -24.94 2.26 -16.03
C GLY A 209 -23.51 2.02 -15.55
N LEU A 210 -23.28 1.34 -14.41
CA LEU A 210 -21.95 1.09 -13.83
C LEU A 210 -20.95 0.52 -14.85
N GLY A 211 -21.32 -0.53 -15.59
CA GLY A 211 -20.41 -1.14 -16.58
C GLY A 211 -19.98 -0.17 -17.68
N ASN A 212 -20.90 0.68 -18.15
CA ASN A 212 -20.58 1.73 -19.14
C ASN A 212 -19.72 2.83 -18.53
N PHE A 213 -20.00 3.22 -17.29
CA PHE A 213 -19.20 4.17 -16.54
C PHE A 213 -17.75 3.67 -16.40
N LEU A 214 -17.53 2.47 -15.88
CA LEU A 214 -16.20 1.88 -15.70
C LEU A 214 -15.44 1.74 -17.02
N ARG A 215 -16.11 1.29 -18.10
CA ARG A 215 -15.51 1.21 -19.44
C ARG A 215 -15.06 2.57 -19.98
N ARG A 216 -15.82 3.63 -19.71
CA ARG A 216 -15.44 5.00 -20.08
C ARG A 216 -14.30 5.52 -19.20
N MET A 217 -14.31 5.18 -17.91
CA MET A 217 -13.28 5.62 -16.98
C MET A 217 -11.94 4.94 -17.26
N LYS A 218 -11.91 3.63 -17.57
CA LYS A 218 -10.68 2.89 -17.94
C LYS A 218 -9.87 3.58 -19.06
N LYS A 219 -10.54 4.26 -20.00
CA LYS A 219 -9.87 4.98 -21.11
C LYS A 219 -9.14 6.26 -20.65
N LYS A 220 -9.50 6.78 -19.48
CA LYS A 220 -9.02 8.06 -18.94
C LYS A 220 -8.28 7.89 -17.62
N PHE A 221 -8.47 6.78 -16.92
CA PHE A 221 -7.98 6.55 -15.58
C PHE A 221 -7.46 5.13 -15.40
N GLU A 222 -6.43 5.00 -14.57
CA GLU A 222 -6.16 3.77 -13.85
C GLU A 222 -7.11 3.70 -12.65
N LEU A 223 -7.85 2.61 -12.52
CA LEU A 223 -8.94 2.50 -11.54
C LEU A 223 -8.49 1.76 -10.28
N HIS A 224 -8.88 2.30 -9.13
CA HIS A 224 -8.62 1.74 -7.81
C HIS A 224 -9.93 1.66 -7.04
N ILE A 225 -10.15 0.58 -6.28
CA ILE A 225 -11.21 0.50 -5.28
C ILE A 225 -10.63 0.88 -3.92
N TYR A 226 -11.31 1.74 -3.19
CA TYR A 226 -11.05 1.97 -1.77
C TYR A 226 -12.38 1.96 -1.03
N THR A 227 -12.70 0.81 -0.43
CA THR A 227 -13.92 0.59 0.36
C THR A 227 -13.62 0.46 1.85
N MET A 228 -14.65 0.73 2.62
CA MET A 228 -14.75 0.50 4.05
C MET A 228 -15.39 -0.87 4.39
N GLY A 229 -15.77 -1.65 3.39
CA GLY A 229 -16.17 -3.05 3.54
C GLY A 229 -15.00 -3.96 3.91
N THR A 230 -15.32 -5.18 4.36
CA THR A 230 -14.30 -6.20 4.63
C THR A 230 -13.63 -6.66 3.35
N ARG A 231 -12.46 -7.29 3.47
CA ARG A 231 -11.73 -7.83 2.31
C ARG A 231 -12.56 -8.88 1.52
N PRO A 232 -13.20 -9.89 2.15
CA PRO A 232 -14.02 -10.86 1.42
C PRO A 232 -15.21 -10.23 0.68
N TYR A 233 -15.81 -9.19 1.27
CA TYR A 233 -16.88 -8.44 0.62
C TYR A 233 -16.36 -7.71 -0.62
N ALA A 234 -15.27 -6.94 -0.47
CA ALA A 234 -14.68 -6.18 -1.56
C ALA A 234 -14.23 -7.08 -2.72
N ASP A 235 -13.60 -8.21 -2.43
CA ASP A 235 -13.19 -9.20 -3.43
C ASP A 235 -14.40 -9.79 -4.17
N SER A 236 -15.51 -10.07 -3.45
CA SER A 236 -16.75 -10.56 -4.05
C SER A 236 -17.41 -9.54 -4.98
N ILE A 237 -17.40 -8.25 -4.59
CA ILE A 237 -17.87 -7.16 -5.46
C ILE A 237 -16.97 -7.03 -6.69
N ALA A 238 -15.65 -7.07 -6.51
CA ALA A 238 -14.71 -6.97 -7.62
C ALA A 238 -14.92 -8.09 -8.65
N ALA A 239 -15.19 -9.32 -8.19
CA ALA A 239 -15.52 -10.44 -9.06
C ALA A 239 -16.82 -10.23 -9.88
N ILE A 240 -17.77 -9.46 -9.36
CA ILE A 240 -19.00 -9.08 -10.09
C ILE A 240 -18.73 -8.01 -11.14
N ILE A 241 -17.97 -6.96 -10.79
CA ILE A 241 -17.84 -5.75 -11.63
C ILE A 241 -16.60 -5.77 -12.56
N ASP A 242 -15.63 -6.64 -12.29
CA ASP A 242 -14.39 -6.83 -13.06
C ASP A 242 -13.97 -8.31 -13.07
N PRO A 243 -14.79 -9.21 -13.66
CA PRO A 243 -14.53 -10.65 -13.63
C PRO A 243 -13.21 -11.05 -14.29
N GLU A 244 -12.79 -10.36 -15.35
CA GLU A 244 -11.51 -10.60 -16.01
C GLU A 244 -10.32 -9.87 -15.35
N ARG A 245 -10.56 -9.15 -14.25
CA ARG A 245 -9.54 -8.37 -13.50
C ARG A 245 -8.78 -7.35 -14.35
N THR A 246 -9.42 -6.79 -15.37
CA THR A 246 -8.79 -5.84 -16.31
C THR A 246 -9.03 -4.37 -15.95
N LEU A 247 -9.94 -4.08 -15.02
CA LEU A 247 -10.26 -2.73 -14.56
C LEU A 247 -9.43 -2.37 -13.33
N PHE A 248 -9.50 -3.18 -12.29
CA PHE A 248 -8.88 -2.94 -10.99
C PHE A 248 -7.66 -3.82 -10.75
N GLY A 249 -7.64 -5.05 -11.28
CA GLY A 249 -6.55 -5.99 -11.02
C GLY A 249 -6.39 -6.20 -9.51
N GLU A 250 -5.21 -5.86 -8.99
CA GLU A 250 -4.90 -5.94 -7.54
C GLU A 250 -5.14 -4.61 -6.80
N ARG A 251 -5.59 -3.55 -7.48
CA ARG A 251 -5.78 -2.21 -6.91
C ARG A 251 -7.06 -2.09 -6.09
N LEU A 252 -7.20 -2.92 -5.06
CA LEU A 252 -8.32 -2.96 -4.12
C LEU A 252 -7.84 -2.76 -2.69
N THR A 253 -8.30 -1.67 -2.06
CA THR A 253 -8.09 -1.39 -0.63
C THR A 253 -9.41 -1.55 0.11
N SER A 254 -9.39 -2.37 1.15
CA SER A 254 -10.50 -2.69 2.03
C SER A 254 -10.22 -2.21 3.45
N ARG A 255 -11.21 -2.32 4.33
CA ARG A 255 -11.07 -1.98 5.74
C ARG A 255 -9.98 -2.79 6.45
N ASP A 256 -9.83 -4.05 6.08
CA ASP A 256 -8.99 -5.00 6.82
C ASP A 256 -7.50 -4.81 6.49
N ASP A 257 -7.16 -3.95 5.51
CA ASP A 257 -5.78 -3.70 5.09
C ASP A 257 -5.03 -2.70 6.01
N PHE A 258 -5.72 -2.05 6.96
CA PHE A 258 -5.10 -1.06 7.86
C PHE A 258 -5.88 -0.85 9.17
N GLU A 259 -5.18 -0.46 10.24
CA GLU A 259 -5.74 -0.31 11.59
C GLU A 259 -6.83 0.77 11.68
N GLU A 260 -6.64 1.90 11.01
CA GLU A 260 -7.61 3.02 10.96
C GLU A 260 -8.89 2.65 10.19
N GLY A 261 -8.91 1.49 9.52
CA GLY A 261 -10.14 0.96 8.91
C GLY A 261 -11.21 0.71 9.98
N SER A 262 -10.78 0.36 11.20
CA SER A 262 -11.65 0.27 12.37
C SER A 262 -12.25 1.62 12.79
N LEU A 263 -11.56 2.73 12.48
CA LEU A 263 -12.00 4.10 12.75
C LEU A 263 -12.86 4.68 11.62
N ASN A 264 -13.11 3.91 10.56
CA ASN A 264 -13.87 4.31 9.38
C ASN A 264 -13.30 5.55 8.67
N GLN A 265 -11.97 5.70 8.68
CA GLN A 265 -11.27 6.77 7.98
C GLN A 265 -10.49 6.22 6.77
N LYS A 266 -10.49 6.98 5.68
CA LYS A 266 -9.71 6.72 4.48
C LYS A 266 -8.52 7.68 4.43
N ASN A 267 -7.34 7.15 4.12
CA ASN A 267 -6.15 7.96 3.96
C ASN A 267 -5.51 7.69 2.60
N LEU A 268 -5.49 8.72 1.74
CA LEU A 268 -4.96 8.60 0.40
C LEU A 268 -3.48 8.23 0.39
N ARG A 269 -2.73 8.57 1.45
CA ARG A 269 -1.32 8.20 1.63
C ARG A 269 -1.07 6.70 1.75
N ARG A 270 -2.10 5.89 1.97
CA ARG A 270 -1.98 4.42 1.91
C ARG A 270 -1.76 3.94 0.48
N VAL A 271 -2.43 4.57 -0.48
CA VAL A 271 -2.33 4.22 -1.90
C VAL A 271 -1.28 5.07 -2.62
N PHE A 272 -1.17 6.34 -2.23
CA PHE A 272 -0.30 7.35 -2.81
C PHE A 272 0.50 8.06 -1.70
N PRO A 273 1.45 7.37 -1.05
CA PRO A 273 2.24 7.89 0.06
C PRO A 273 3.00 9.21 -0.18
N CYS A 274 3.51 9.48 -1.38
CA CYS A 274 4.34 10.69 -1.60
C CYS A 274 3.63 11.76 -2.44
N ASP A 275 2.88 11.40 -3.47
CA ASP A 275 2.25 12.33 -4.41
C ASP A 275 0.82 11.92 -4.80
N ASP A 276 -0.16 12.78 -4.50
CA ASP A 276 -1.57 12.62 -4.85
C ASP A 276 -2.07 13.62 -5.92
N THR A 277 -1.17 14.38 -6.54
CA THR A 277 -1.53 15.46 -7.49
C THR A 277 -2.22 14.95 -8.76
N MET A 278 -2.06 13.67 -9.08
CA MET A 278 -2.65 13.00 -10.25
C MET A 278 -3.82 12.09 -9.90
N VAL A 279 -4.40 12.24 -8.70
CA VAL A 279 -5.45 11.37 -8.18
C VAL A 279 -6.77 12.12 -8.06
N LEU A 280 -7.85 11.48 -8.51
CA LEU A 280 -9.22 11.92 -8.22
C LEU A 280 -9.94 10.84 -7.40
N ILE A 281 -10.86 11.26 -6.55
CA ILE A 281 -11.66 10.37 -5.70
C ILE A 281 -13.13 10.57 -6.05
N VAL A 282 -13.88 9.47 -6.15
CA VAL A 282 -15.35 9.48 -6.19
C VAL A 282 -15.86 8.66 -5.01
N ASP A 283 -16.57 9.34 -4.13
CA ASP A 283 -17.09 8.81 -2.87
C ASP A 283 -18.36 9.59 -2.52
N ASP A 284 -19.37 8.96 -1.94
CA ASP A 284 -20.59 9.64 -1.51
C ASP A 284 -20.38 10.41 -0.19
N ARG A 285 -19.35 10.04 0.56
CA ARG A 285 -19.00 10.62 1.86
C ARG A 285 -17.74 11.46 1.78
N GLU A 286 -17.82 12.67 2.34
CA GLU A 286 -16.66 13.55 2.49
C GLU A 286 -15.96 13.32 3.83
N ASP A 287 -16.73 13.05 4.89
CA ASP A 287 -16.25 12.93 6.27
C ASP A 287 -15.22 11.82 6.48
N VAL A 288 -15.28 10.73 5.70
CA VAL A 288 -14.31 9.64 5.77
C VAL A 288 -12.92 10.02 5.24
N TRP A 289 -12.82 11.11 4.47
CA TRP A 289 -11.56 11.57 3.86
C TRP A 289 -10.95 12.78 4.60
N LEU A 290 -11.62 13.31 5.61
CA LEU A 290 -11.15 14.50 6.33
C LEU A 290 -10.33 14.09 7.56
N GLU A 291 -9.13 14.66 7.70
CA GLU A 291 -8.37 14.56 8.95
C GLU A 291 -9.01 15.41 10.06
N ASP A 292 -9.58 16.57 9.69
CA ASP A 292 -10.37 17.44 10.58
C ASP A 292 -11.64 17.94 9.88
N ARG A 293 -12.71 18.16 10.64
CA ARG A 293 -14.02 18.61 10.16
C ARG A 293 -14.02 20.01 9.53
N SER A 294 -12.97 20.82 9.74
CA SER A 294 -12.80 22.11 9.06
C SER A 294 -12.08 22.01 7.70
N SER A 295 -11.49 20.84 7.41
CA SER A 295 -10.77 20.60 6.17
C SER A 295 -11.70 20.16 5.03
N ARG A 296 -11.24 20.29 3.78
CA ARG A 296 -11.89 19.73 2.60
C ARG A 296 -10.92 18.80 1.90
N MET A 297 -11.42 17.71 1.32
CA MET A 297 -10.61 16.85 0.47
C MET A 297 -10.61 17.39 -0.97
N PRO A 298 -9.54 18.08 -1.43
CA PRO A 298 -9.55 18.75 -2.73
C PRO A 298 -9.65 17.76 -3.88
N ASN A 299 -9.25 16.50 -3.71
CA ASN A 299 -9.30 15.47 -4.77
C ASN A 299 -10.67 14.82 -4.90
N LEU A 300 -11.59 15.07 -3.96
CA LEU A 300 -12.91 14.46 -3.92
C LEU A 300 -13.87 15.09 -4.94
N ILE A 301 -14.61 14.22 -5.61
CA ILE A 301 -15.84 14.50 -6.34
C ILE A 301 -16.93 13.73 -5.62
N LYS A 302 -17.68 14.43 -4.77
CA LYS A 302 -18.74 13.84 -3.98
C LYS A 302 -19.84 13.28 -4.88
N ALA A 303 -20.09 11.98 -4.81
CA ALA A 303 -21.20 11.33 -5.50
C ALA A 303 -22.50 11.58 -4.73
N ARG A 304 -23.64 11.53 -5.45
CA ARG A 304 -24.94 11.38 -4.78
C ARG A 304 -25.04 9.97 -4.20
N PRO A 305 -25.37 9.80 -2.91
CA PRO A 305 -25.60 8.49 -2.31
C PRO A 305 -26.66 7.70 -3.08
N TYR A 306 -26.34 6.46 -3.40
CA TYR A 306 -27.21 5.55 -4.14
C TYR A 306 -27.99 4.66 -3.18
N HIS A 307 -29.29 4.92 -3.05
CA HIS A 307 -30.20 4.13 -2.21
C HIS A 307 -31.27 3.43 -3.05
N PHE A 308 -31.01 2.16 -3.39
CA PHE A 308 -32.00 1.26 -4.00
C PHE A 308 -32.94 0.59 -2.98
N PHE A 309 -32.40 -0.14 -2.01
CA PHE A 309 -33.14 -0.86 -0.96
C PHE A 309 -33.67 0.07 0.15
N LYS A 310 -34.63 0.94 -0.18
CA LYS A 310 -35.20 1.89 0.79
C LYS A 310 -35.94 1.15 1.92
N GLY A 311 -35.65 1.51 3.16
CA GLY A 311 -36.30 0.94 4.35
C GLY A 311 -35.87 -0.49 4.69
N LEU A 312 -34.83 -1.00 4.02
CA LEU A 312 -34.14 -2.23 4.41
C LEU A 312 -32.87 -1.87 5.17
N HIS A 313 -32.40 -2.79 6.03
CA HIS A 313 -31.14 -2.60 6.75
C HIS A 313 -29.97 -2.56 5.76
N GLU A 314 -29.13 -1.53 5.82
CA GLU A 314 -27.97 -1.45 4.93
C GLU A 314 -26.84 -2.29 5.53
N ALA A 315 -26.19 -3.12 4.71
CA ALA A 315 -25.17 -4.05 5.17
C ALA A 315 -23.96 -3.35 5.82
N TYR A 316 -23.75 -2.08 5.46
CA TYR A 316 -22.69 -1.22 5.97
C TYR A 316 -23.21 0.17 6.35
N ASP A 317 -24.41 0.28 6.94
CA ASP A 317 -24.86 1.54 7.56
C ASP A 317 -23.95 1.87 8.74
N ARG A 318 -23.16 2.93 8.57
CA ARG A 318 -22.16 3.39 9.54
C ARG A 318 -22.56 4.71 10.20
N THR A 319 -23.79 5.18 9.98
CA THR A 319 -24.36 6.32 10.71
C THR A 319 -24.91 5.91 12.07
N SER A 320 -25.25 4.64 12.21
CA SER A 320 -25.65 3.99 13.45
C SER A 320 -24.41 3.71 14.32
N LYS A 321 -24.30 4.35 15.49
CA LYS A 321 -23.29 3.97 16.51
C LYS A 321 -23.46 2.46 16.79
N ALA A 322 -22.36 1.70 16.75
CA ALA A 322 -22.39 0.28 17.08
C ALA A 322 -23.16 0.05 18.41
N PRO A 323 -24.06 -0.96 18.49
CA PRO A 323 -24.69 -1.30 19.76
C PRO A 323 -23.60 -1.61 20.78
N ILE A 324 -23.61 -0.91 21.91
CA ILE A 324 -22.80 -1.28 23.06
C ILE A 324 -23.23 -2.69 23.42
N GLU A 325 -22.32 -3.66 23.33
CA GLU A 325 -22.53 -4.98 23.91
C GLU A 325 -22.62 -4.83 25.44
N THR A 326 -23.81 -4.53 25.94
CA THR A 326 -24.09 -4.67 27.36
C THR A 326 -24.28 -6.16 27.62
N GLY A 327 -23.23 -6.79 28.12
CA GLY A 327 -23.28 -8.15 28.66
C GLY A 327 -24.39 -8.28 29.69
N GLY A 328 -25.45 -8.99 29.32
CA GLY A 328 -26.55 -9.34 30.20
C GLY A 328 -26.17 -10.49 31.11
N GLY A 329 -25.76 -10.19 32.34
CA GLY A 329 -25.82 -11.10 33.48
C GLY A 329 -26.88 -10.59 34.44
N GLY A 330 -28.10 -11.11 34.33
CA GLY A 330 -29.20 -10.72 35.21
C GLY A 330 -28.99 -11.20 36.64
N LEU A 331 -29.36 -10.36 37.61
CA LEU A 331 -30.03 -10.81 38.83
C LEU A 331 -30.90 -9.67 39.37
N ALA A 332 -32.20 -9.95 39.47
CA ALA A 332 -33.20 -9.03 39.98
C ALA A 332 -33.03 -8.78 41.49
N LYS A 333 -33.21 -7.53 41.94
CA LYS A 333 -34.30 -7.17 42.88
C LYS A 333 -34.29 -5.69 43.30
N LYS A 334 -35.50 -5.15 43.23
CA LYS A 334 -36.19 -4.18 44.11
C LYS A 334 -35.88 -2.68 43.99
N LYS A 335 -36.96 -2.02 43.60
CA LYS A 335 -37.32 -0.59 43.60
C LYS A 335 -37.27 0.01 45.01
N ALA A 336 -36.64 1.17 45.16
CA ALA A 336 -36.99 2.19 46.17
C ALA A 336 -36.66 3.59 45.61
N ILE A 337 -37.59 4.53 45.82
CA ILE A 337 -37.64 5.94 45.40
C ILE A 337 -36.96 6.81 46.49
N PRO A 338 -36.50 8.06 46.18
CA PRO A 338 -35.39 8.72 46.84
C PRO A 338 -35.81 9.69 47.96
N SER A 339 -34.85 10.09 48.80
CA SER A 339 -34.94 11.35 49.55
C SER A 339 -33.55 11.90 49.89
N GLU A 340 -33.46 13.21 49.75
CA GLU A 340 -32.33 14.12 49.93
C GLU A 340 -31.80 14.17 51.37
N GLU A 341 -30.52 14.50 51.56
CA GLU A 341 -30.03 15.76 52.16
C GLU A 341 -28.51 15.75 52.40
N LYS A 342 -27.85 16.88 52.10
CA LYS A 342 -26.46 17.27 52.44
C LYS A 342 -26.36 17.64 53.95
N PRO A 343 -25.22 18.06 54.59
CA PRO A 343 -23.86 18.35 54.10
C PRO A 343 -22.66 17.82 54.97
N VAL A 344 -21.45 17.90 54.38
CA VAL A 344 -20.05 18.14 54.86
C VAL A 344 -19.89 18.59 56.35
N PRO A 345 -18.73 18.44 57.08
CA PRO A 345 -17.36 18.39 56.55
C PRO A 345 -16.19 17.72 57.35
N SER A 346 -15.06 17.64 56.65
CA SER A 346 -13.69 17.99 57.10
C SER A 346 -12.75 16.98 57.79
N LYS A 347 -11.52 17.01 57.26
CA LYS A 347 -10.19 16.86 57.91
C LYS A 347 -9.81 15.47 58.44
N ALA A 348 -8.55 15.08 58.53
CA ALA A 348 -7.26 15.52 57.99
C ALA A 348 -6.23 14.54 58.60
N ALA A 349 -5.11 14.31 57.90
CA ALA A 349 -3.90 13.65 58.41
C ALA A 349 -4.11 12.19 58.86
N GLY A 350 -3.13 11.30 58.90
CA GLY A 350 -1.70 11.30 58.69
C GLY A 350 -1.35 9.82 58.96
N ASP A 351 -0.60 9.19 58.10
CA ASP A 351 0.84 9.00 58.29
C ASP A 351 1.12 7.53 58.62
N SER A 352 2.31 7.10 58.22
CA SER A 352 3.12 6.09 58.86
C SER A 352 2.78 4.61 58.66
N THR A 353 3.56 4.04 57.71
CA THR A 353 4.49 2.92 57.94
C THR A 353 3.98 1.59 58.50
N SER A 354 4.19 0.52 57.74
CA SER A 354 5.30 -0.43 57.94
C SER A 354 4.90 -1.87 57.59
N THR A 355 5.69 -2.44 56.68
CA THR A 355 6.26 -3.80 56.69
C THR A 355 5.51 -4.95 57.36
N LYS A 356 5.29 -6.02 56.59
CA LYS A 356 5.88 -7.38 56.73
C LYS A 356 5.23 -8.26 55.64
N GLU A 357 5.99 -8.86 54.73
CA GLU A 357 6.51 -10.25 54.85
C GLU A 357 5.41 -11.20 55.37
N ASN A 358 4.97 -12.26 54.68
CA ASN A 358 5.80 -13.25 54.00
C ASN A 358 4.95 -14.32 53.26
N HIS A 359 5.64 -15.02 52.36
CA HIS A 359 5.44 -16.42 51.91
C HIS A 359 4.37 -16.82 50.87
N ASN A 360 4.92 -17.19 49.70
CA ASN A 360 4.78 -18.45 48.96
C ASN A 360 3.38 -19.06 48.76
N LEU A 361 3.05 -19.32 47.50
CA LEU A 361 3.03 -20.69 46.96
C LEU A 361 2.87 -20.68 45.43
N GLU A 362 3.45 -21.73 44.85
CA GLU A 362 3.68 -22.03 43.44
C GLU A 362 2.40 -22.11 42.59
N ASN A 363 2.50 -21.75 41.31
CA ASN A 363 2.11 -22.65 40.23
C ASN A 363 2.58 -22.18 38.84
N SER A 364 3.03 -23.15 38.07
CA SER A 364 3.66 -23.11 36.75
C SER A 364 2.85 -22.41 35.65
N PRO A 365 3.50 -21.84 34.62
CA PRO A 365 2.83 -21.38 33.41
C PRO A 365 2.62 -22.54 32.43
N SER A 366 1.38 -22.74 32.02
CA SER A 366 0.98 -23.60 30.92
C SER A 366 1.27 -22.94 29.57
N ASP A 367 1.94 -23.68 28.68
CA ASP A 367 2.23 -23.31 27.30
C ASP A 367 0.94 -23.05 26.48
N PRO A 368 0.95 -22.07 25.56
CA PRO A 368 -0.10 -21.92 24.55
C PRO A 368 0.14 -22.84 23.33
N PRO A 369 -0.92 -23.32 22.66
CA PRO A 369 -0.81 -24.34 21.63
C PRO A 369 -0.35 -23.79 20.27
N ALA A 370 0.44 -24.63 19.60
CA ALA A 370 0.97 -24.47 18.26
C ALA A 370 -0.14 -24.27 17.20
N LYS A 371 0.03 -23.26 16.33
CA LYS A 371 -0.73 -23.13 15.09
C LYS A 371 0.02 -23.85 13.97
N GLY A 372 -0.63 -24.88 13.43
CA GLY A 372 -0.18 -25.67 12.29
C GLY A 372 0.01 -24.82 11.03
N VAL A 373 1.12 -25.10 10.35
CA VAL A 373 1.56 -24.50 9.10
C VAL A 373 0.81 -25.21 7.96
N HIS A 374 0.06 -24.47 7.14
CA HIS A 374 -0.48 -24.99 5.89
C HIS A 374 0.52 -24.70 4.75
N GLU A 375 1.14 -25.77 4.29
CA GLU A 375 2.06 -25.86 3.17
C GLU A 375 1.31 -25.69 1.84
N TYR A 376 1.66 -24.66 1.06
CA TYR A 376 1.19 -24.49 -0.32
C TYR A 376 2.31 -24.94 -1.28
N ALA A 377 2.21 -26.18 -1.76
CA ALA A 377 2.98 -26.66 -2.90
C ALA A 377 2.45 -26.01 -4.20
N LYS A 378 3.27 -25.17 -4.84
CA LYS A 378 3.07 -24.73 -6.24
C LYS A 378 3.81 -25.69 -7.16
N SER A 379 3.07 -26.48 -7.93
CA SER A 379 3.60 -27.16 -9.11
C SER A 379 3.47 -26.24 -10.33
N CYS A 380 4.59 -26.01 -11.00
CA CYS A 380 4.62 -25.55 -12.39
C CYS A 380 4.39 -26.73 -13.33
N PRO A 381 3.87 -26.48 -14.54
CA PRO A 381 4.32 -27.25 -15.69
C PRO A 381 5.08 -26.35 -16.67
N GLU A 382 6.20 -26.92 -17.11
CA GLU A 382 7.13 -26.42 -18.10
C GLU A 382 6.53 -26.34 -19.51
N ALA A 383 7.22 -25.56 -20.34
CA ALA A 383 7.05 -25.44 -21.77
C ALA A 383 7.26 -26.77 -22.52
N SER A 384 6.52 -26.95 -23.62
CA SER A 384 6.94 -27.82 -24.71
C SER A 384 6.71 -27.14 -26.05
N GLU A 385 7.75 -27.20 -26.87
CA GLU A 385 7.84 -26.66 -28.23
C GLU A 385 7.18 -27.56 -29.28
N ALA A 386 6.88 -26.92 -30.41
CA ALA A 386 6.86 -27.42 -31.79
C ALA A 386 5.67 -28.28 -32.27
N ALA A 387 4.89 -27.71 -33.21
CA ALA A 387 4.79 -28.23 -34.58
C ALA A 387 3.96 -27.27 -35.48
N ASN A 388 4.56 -26.85 -36.59
CA ASN A 388 3.91 -26.35 -37.81
C ASN A 388 3.50 -27.58 -38.68
N PRO A 389 2.48 -27.50 -39.56
CA PRO A 389 2.76 -27.01 -40.93
C PRO A 389 1.59 -26.35 -41.72
N SER A 390 2.01 -25.65 -42.80
CA SER A 390 1.39 -25.51 -44.16
C SER A 390 0.05 -24.77 -44.31
N THR A 391 0.01 -23.53 -44.83
CA THR A 391 0.00 -23.03 -46.25
C THR A 391 -1.37 -22.97 -46.94
N GLU A 392 -1.66 -21.77 -47.49
CA GLU A 392 -2.47 -21.38 -48.69
C GLU A 392 -3.40 -20.20 -48.34
N GLU A 393 -3.14 -18.96 -48.78
CA GLU A 393 -3.18 -18.33 -50.12
C GLU A 393 -4.35 -17.33 -50.24
N LYS A 394 -3.97 -16.06 -50.41
CA LYS A 394 -4.52 -14.99 -51.27
C LYS A 394 -6.04 -14.71 -51.28
N LYS A 395 -6.39 -13.45 -50.93
CA LYS A 395 -6.83 -12.41 -51.91
C LYS A 395 -7.13 -11.07 -51.23
N THR A 396 -6.45 -10.01 -51.69
CA THR A 396 -6.94 -8.61 -51.69
C THR A 396 -7.67 -8.32 -53.01
N PRO A 397 -8.45 -7.21 -53.10
CA PRO A 397 -7.96 -5.98 -53.77
C PRO A 397 -8.25 -4.71 -52.93
N GLU A 398 -7.36 -3.70 -52.91
CA GLU A 398 -7.30 -2.48 -53.78
C GLU A 398 -8.59 -1.63 -53.76
N ALA A 399 -8.59 -0.30 -53.68
CA ALA A 399 -7.59 0.77 -53.70
C ALA A 399 -8.25 2.08 -53.24
N LEU A 400 -7.48 3.10 -52.84
CA LEU A 400 -7.58 4.47 -53.40
C LEU A 400 -6.39 5.33 -52.93
N LYS A 401 -5.60 5.73 -53.93
CA LYS A 401 -4.43 6.61 -53.91
C LYS A 401 -4.87 8.07 -53.87
N ILE A 402 -4.10 8.98 -53.24
CA ILE A 402 -3.67 10.26 -53.83
C ILE A 402 -2.24 10.60 -53.34
N ASN A 403 -1.39 10.96 -54.32
CA ASN A 403 0.04 11.31 -54.26
C ASN A 403 0.32 12.78 -53.86
N ARG A 404 1.52 13.01 -53.31
CA ARG A 404 2.56 13.96 -53.81
C ARG A 404 3.79 13.86 -52.88
N GLU A 405 4.83 13.13 -53.26
CA GLU A 405 6.04 13.57 -54.00
C GLU A 405 6.80 14.75 -53.37
N GLU A 406 7.94 14.45 -52.73
CA GLU A 406 9.26 15.04 -53.04
C GLU A 406 10.39 14.10 -52.53
N ARG A 407 11.49 14.04 -53.29
CA ARG A 407 12.53 12.98 -53.31
C ARG A 407 13.78 13.30 -52.46
N ASP A 408 14.36 12.22 -51.90
CA ASP A 408 15.77 11.79 -51.73
C ASP A 408 16.84 12.76 -51.12
N ILE A 409 17.38 12.57 -49.89
CA ILE A 409 18.42 11.61 -49.35
C ILE A 409 19.89 12.04 -49.71
N PRO A 410 21.00 11.88 -48.89
CA PRO A 410 21.21 11.07 -47.66
C PRO A 410 22.04 11.67 -46.47
N GLN A 411 22.00 10.91 -45.36
CA GLN A 411 23.10 10.47 -44.46
C GLN A 411 23.51 11.24 -43.18
N SER A 412 23.39 10.46 -42.10
CA SER A 412 24.32 10.30 -40.95
C SER A 412 24.20 11.23 -39.74
N GLY A 413 24.13 10.62 -38.56
CA GLY A 413 24.66 11.21 -37.32
C GLY A 413 23.67 11.47 -36.20
N ARG A 414 23.86 10.70 -35.12
CA ARG A 414 23.48 10.96 -33.71
C ARG A 414 22.04 10.68 -33.30
N GLU A 415 21.90 9.56 -32.59
CA GLU A 415 20.89 9.34 -31.56
C GLU A 415 20.84 10.56 -30.63
N GLY A 416 19.84 11.41 -30.85
CA GLY A 416 19.55 12.56 -30.01
C GLY A 416 19.01 12.08 -28.67
N ASN A 417 19.84 12.21 -27.65
CA ASN A 417 19.49 12.26 -26.24
C ASN A 417 18.20 13.09 -26.06
N ARG A 418 17.05 12.44 -25.88
CA ARG A 418 15.78 13.11 -25.60
C ARG A 418 15.93 13.83 -24.26
N SER A 419 16.20 15.13 -24.32
CA SER A 419 16.29 16.01 -23.16
C SER A 419 15.06 15.81 -22.28
N ARG A 420 15.28 15.40 -21.02
CA ARG A 420 14.25 15.34 -19.98
C ARG A 420 13.45 16.65 -20.02
N PRO A 421 12.11 16.62 -20.14
CA PRO A 421 11.33 17.85 -20.10
C PRO A 421 11.61 18.56 -18.78
N SER A 422 11.83 19.87 -18.83
CA SER A 422 12.01 20.69 -17.63
C SER A 422 10.83 20.48 -16.67
N GLY A 423 11.10 20.45 -15.36
CA GLY A 423 10.08 20.15 -14.33
C GLY A 423 8.82 21.03 -14.45
N ILE A 424 8.97 22.25 -14.96
CA ILE A 424 7.88 23.20 -15.22
C ILE A 424 6.93 22.69 -16.33
N LYS A 425 7.46 22.15 -17.43
CA LYS A 425 6.64 21.61 -18.54
C LYS A 425 5.87 20.36 -18.11
N PHE A 426 6.49 19.54 -17.26
CA PHE A 426 5.88 18.35 -16.69
C PHE A 426 4.68 18.72 -15.79
N LEU A 427 4.88 19.66 -14.87
CA LEU A 427 3.86 20.15 -13.96
C LEU A 427 2.67 20.81 -14.70
N ALA A 428 2.94 21.65 -15.70
CA ALA A 428 1.88 22.28 -16.50
C ALA A 428 1.00 21.24 -17.24
N LYS A 429 1.61 20.17 -17.75
CA LYS A 429 0.89 19.06 -18.40
C LYS A 429 0.01 18.31 -17.40
N GLN A 430 0.50 18.06 -16.18
CA GLN A 430 -0.28 17.45 -15.09
C GLN A 430 -1.50 18.28 -14.74
N ILE A 431 -1.32 19.56 -14.43
CA ILE A 431 -2.40 20.47 -14.01
C ILE A 431 -3.52 20.50 -15.04
N ARG A 432 -3.18 20.66 -16.33
CA ARG A 432 -4.16 20.71 -17.41
C ARG A 432 -4.93 19.39 -17.54
N LEU A 433 -4.24 18.26 -17.42
CA LEU A 433 -4.85 16.93 -17.51
C LEU A 433 -5.84 16.68 -16.36
N VAL A 434 -5.47 17.07 -15.14
CA VAL A 434 -6.32 16.98 -13.93
C VAL A 434 -7.57 17.83 -14.08
N ALA A 435 -7.43 19.09 -14.50
CA ALA A 435 -8.57 20.00 -14.66
C ALA A 435 -9.59 19.48 -15.70
N ASP A 436 -9.11 19.03 -16.87
CA ASP A 436 -9.96 18.49 -17.94
C ASP A 436 -10.72 17.23 -17.46
N LYS A 437 -9.99 16.25 -16.93
CA LYS A 437 -10.60 14.99 -16.49
C LYS A 437 -11.52 15.16 -15.29
N ARG A 438 -11.20 16.07 -14.36
CA ARG A 438 -12.09 16.40 -13.23
C ARG A 438 -13.42 16.95 -13.71
N THR A 439 -13.39 17.85 -14.69
CA THR A 439 -14.60 18.44 -15.28
C THR A 439 -15.44 17.37 -15.97
N ALA A 440 -14.81 16.53 -16.79
CA ALA A 440 -15.48 15.41 -17.47
C ALA A 440 -16.09 14.40 -16.49
N LEU A 441 -15.38 14.09 -15.40
CA LEU A 441 -15.84 13.14 -14.38
C LEU A 441 -17.02 13.69 -13.57
N ARG A 442 -17.00 14.98 -13.21
CA ARG A 442 -18.14 15.64 -12.53
C ARG A 442 -19.44 15.50 -13.33
N LEU A 443 -19.39 15.66 -14.65
CA LEU A 443 -20.57 15.50 -15.51
C LEU A 443 -21.16 14.08 -15.52
N LEU A 444 -20.39 13.08 -15.09
CA LEU A 444 -20.81 11.67 -15.08
C LEU A 444 -21.23 11.17 -13.70
N VAL A 445 -20.75 11.82 -12.64
CA VAL A 445 -20.97 11.42 -11.24
C VAL A 445 -22.05 12.26 -10.55
N LEU A 446 -22.23 13.52 -10.97
CA LEU A 446 -23.19 14.46 -10.38
C LEU A 446 -24.67 14.32 -10.82
N PRO A 447 -25.02 13.86 -12.05
CA PRO A 447 -26.43 13.62 -12.38
C PRO A 447 -26.95 12.42 -11.60
#